data_AF-A0AAN8IM96-F1
#
_entry.id   AF-A0AAN8IM96-F1
#
_cell.length_a   1.000
_cell.length_b   1.000
_cell.length_c   1.000
_cell.angle_alpha   90.00
_cell.angle_beta   90.00
_cell.angle_gamma   90.00
#
_symmetry.space_group_name_H-M   'P 1'
#
loop_
_entity.id
_entity.type
_entity.pdbx_description
1 polymer ?
#
loop_
_entity_poly.entity_id
_entity_poly.type
_entity_poly.pdbx_seq_one_letter_code
_entity_poly.pdbx_strand_id
1 'polypeptide(L)'
;MPNAVFKLDTSQRRFFTCCGKVHVKMAFLFIIAMTVVAEVMEAAFYVVNGMPEGTTFFAFALEIWEYVVTVSMVIALVHENSLFLFPYIGEMFVVVTMMLIMLFQLLFCMISPYSSTAEQFFIDGRYTLLQREKKLLAILLVVTFFSGLAVWFLNIGLSTYVYFDYLAHKRNRRPRRLPEAPAQGLVQQDALASSAVAVSISFPNPNFATNSDEDDEVFAKGAPPPPAAV
;
A
#
# COMPACT_ATOMS: atom_id res chain seq x y z
N MET A 1 19.97 15.94 13.20
CA MET A 1 19.15 16.15 11.99
C MET A 1 18.10 15.06 11.95
N PRO A 2 16.81 15.34 12.19
CA PRO A 2 15.79 14.30 12.15
C PRO A 2 15.57 13.85 10.70
N ASN A 3 15.62 12.53 10.48
CA ASN A 3 15.54 11.85 9.19
C ASN A 3 14.33 12.30 8.36
N ALA A 4 14.55 13.19 7.39
CA ALA A 4 13.52 13.67 6.48
C ALA A 4 12.94 12.57 5.55
N VAL A 5 13.55 11.39 5.51
CA VAL A 5 13.20 10.26 4.63
C VAL A 5 11.96 9.48 5.13
N PHE A 6 11.62 9.55 6.42
CA PHE A 6 10.55 8.76 7.03
C PHE A 6 9.47 9.64 7.67
N LYS A 7 8.86 10.54 6.90
CA LYS A 7 7.66 11.24 7.36
C LYS A 7 6.42 10.40 7.05
N LEU A 8 5.83 9.78 8.07
CA LEU A 8 4.54 9.11 7.93
C LEU A 8 3.41 10.12 8.08
N ASP A 9 2.51 10.18 7.10
CA ASP A 9 1.28 10.95 7.23
C ASP A 9 0.19 10.08 7.89
N THR A 10 0.19 10.04 9.22
CA THR A 10 -0.74 9.24 10.02
C THR A 10 -2.15 9.84 10.10
N SER A 11 -2.40 10.98 9.44
CA SER A 11 -3.68 11.70 9.55
C SER A 11 -4.84 10.95 8.90
N GLN A 12 -4.58 10.07 7.92
CA GLN A 12 -5.61 9.37 7.16
C GLN A 12 -5.65 7.88 7.47
N ARG A 13 -6.73 7.43 8.12
CA ARG A 13 -6.94 6.01 8.50
C ARG A 13 -6.98 5.04 7.30
N ARG A 14 -7.29 5.53 6.09
CA ARG A 14 -7.33 4.73 4.86
C ARG A 14 -5.97 4.14 4.44
N PHE A 15 -4.87 4.66 4.97
CA PHE A 15 -3.52 4.17 4.69
C PHE A 15 -2.97 3.26 5.79
N PHE A 16 -3.86 2.65 6.57
CA PHE A 16 -3.50 1.65 7.57
C PHE A 16 -4.08 0.29 7.19
N THR A 17 -3.28 -0.74 7.44
CA THR A 17 -3.53 -2.16 7.16
C THR A 17 -3.55 -2.94 8.48
N CYS A 18 -3.91 -4.23 8.44
CA CYS A 18 -4.01 -5.09 9.62
C CYS A 18 -4.90 -4.48 10.72
N CYS A 19 -6.20 -4.29 10.42
CA CYS A 19 -7.18 -3.68 11.32
C CYS A 19 -6.81 -2.23 11.74
N GLY A 20 -6.18 -1.46 10.85
CA GLY A 20 -5.85 -0.07 11.12
C GLY A 20 -4.59 0.15 11.97
N LYS A 21 -3.80 -0.90 12.23
CA LYS A 21 -2.64 -0.84 13.12
C LYS A 21 -1.32 -0.54 12.39
N VAL A 22 -1.17 -0.99 11.16
CA VAL A 22 0.11 -0.89 10.42
C VAL A 22 -0.03 0.06 9.25
N HIS A 23 0.69 1.18 9.28
CA HIS A 23 0.71 2.09 8.14
C HIS A 23 1.28 1.39 6.89
N VAL A 24 0.68 1.64 5.74
CA VAL A 24 1.02 0.98 4.46
C VAL A 24 2.51 1.10 4.11
N LYS A 25 3.14 2.26 4.37
CA LYS A 25 4.59 2.45 4.19
C LYS A 25 5.45 1.52 5.08
N MET A 26 5.01 1.20 6.29
CA MET A 26 5.71 0.27 7.18
C MET A 26 5.51 -1.18 6.74
N ALA A 27 4.28 -1.53 6.31
CA ALA A 27 4.00 -2.83 5.73
C ALA A 27 4.85 -3.06 4.47
N PHE A 28 4.96 -2.05 3.60
CA PHE A 28 5.78 -2.13 2.39
C PHE A 28 7.28 -2.25 2.71
N LEU A 29 7.79 -1.50 3.70
CA LEU A 29 9.16 -1.67 4.19
C LEU A 29 9.41 -3.10 4.72
N PHE A 30 8.44 -3.66 5.45
CA PHE A 30 8.55 -5.03 5.93
C PHE A 30 8.61 -6.05 4.78
N ILE A 31 7.80 -5.86 3.74
CA ILE A 31 7.85 -6.70 2.53
C ILE A 31 9.23 -6.58 1.87
N ILE A 32 9.76 -5.36 1.67
CA ILE A 32 11.11 -5.17 1.10
C ILE A 32 12.17 -5.89 1.92
N ALA A 33 12.13 -5.78 3.25
CA ALA A 33 13.10 -6.45 4.11
C ALA A 33 13.01 -7.98 3.99
N MET A 34 11.79 -8.53 3.96
CA MET A 34 11.56 -9.96 3.75
C MET A 34 12.09 -10.43 2.39
N THR A 35 11.82 -9.68 1.32
CA THR A 35 12.30 -9.99 -0.04
C THR A 35 13.82 -9.97 -0.08
N VAL A 36 14.49 -8.92 0.42
CA VAL A 36 15.96 -8.85 0.43
C VAL A 36 16.57 -10.02 1.22
N VAL A 37 15.97 -10.43 2.34
CA VAL A 37 16.44 -11.60 3.08
C VAL A 37 16.26 -12.89 2.27
N ALA A 38 15.14 -13.05 1.57
CA ALA A 38 14.90 -14.21 0.71
C ALA A 38 15.93 -14.28 -0.43
N GLU A 39 16.17 -13.17 -1.12
CA GLU A 39 17.16 -13.02 -2.20
C GLU A 39 18.57 -13.38 -1.73
N VAL A 40 18.97 -12.88 -0.55
CA VAL A 40 20.29 -13.20 0.03
C VAL A 40 20.41 -14.68 0.37
N MET A 41 19.34 -15.29 0.92
CA MET A 41 19.34 -16.73 1.20
C MET A 41 19.43 -17.54 -0.09
N GLU A 42 18.67 -17.18 -1.12
CA GLU A 42 18.68 -17.84 -2.42
C GLU A 42 20.05 -17.74 -3.10
N ALA A 43 20.63 -16.54 -3.17
CA ALA A 43 21.99 -16.35 -3.66
C ALA A 43 23.02 -17.17 -2.88
N ALA A 44 22.88 -17.26 -1.55
CA ALA A 44 23.76 -18.10 -0.73
C ALA A 44 23.58 -19.60 -1.05
N PHE A 45 22.35 -20.06 -1.28
CA PHE A 45 22.07 -21.44 -1.71
C PHE A 45 22.68 -21.74 -3.08
N TYR A 46 22.61 -20.81 -4.04
CA TYR A 46 23.26 -20.95 -5.35
C TYR A 46 24.78 -21.05 -5.24
N VAL A 47 25.41 -20.26 -4.35
CA VAL A 47 26.87 -20.31 -4.14
C VAL A 47 27.30 -21.62 -3.50
N VAL A 48 26.55 -22.13 -2.53
CA VAL A 48 26.90 -23.34 -1.77
C VAL A 48 26.65 -24.62 -2.57
N ASN A 49 25.53 -24.70 -3.28
CA ASN A 49 25.13 -25.92 -4.00
C ASN A 49 25.55 -25.91 -5.48
N GLY A 50 26.11 -24.80 -5.97
CA GLY A 50 26.42 -24.60 -7.39
C GLY A 50 25.16 -24.37 -8.23
N MET A 51 25.34 -23.95 -9.48
CA MET A 51 24.22 -23.89 -10.42
C MET A 51 23.68 -25.31 -10.66
N PRO A 52 22.37 -25.55 -10.51
CA PRO A 52 21.75 -26.81 -10.90
C PRO A 52 22.09 -27.13 -12.36
N GLU A 53 22.57 -28.34 -12.62
CA GLU A 53 22.73 -28.84 -14.00
C GLU A 53 21.36 -28.87 -14.68
N GLY A 54 21.02 -27.82 -15.42
CA GLY A 54 19.72 -27.68 -16.10
C GLY A 54 18.97 -26.37 -15.87
N THR A 55 19.57 -25.33 -15.29
CA THR A 55 18.95 -23.99 -15.26
C THR A 55 18.66 -23.53 -16.69
N THR A 56 17.38 -23.53 -17.05
CA THR A 56 16.91 -23.07 -18.36
C THR A 56 17.09 -21.54 -18.45
N PHE A 57 17.27 -21.02 -19.66
CA PHE A 57 17.33 -19.56 -19.91
C PHE A 57 16.17 -18.80 -19.24
N PHE A 58 15.00 -19.44 -19.14
CA PHE A 58 13.83 -18.88 -18.49
C PHE A 58 14.00 -18.68 -16.98
N ALA A 59 14.61 -19.65 -16.27
CA ALA A 59 14.90 -19.52 -14.85
C ALA A 59 15.85 -18.35 -14.58
N PHE A 60 16.89 -18.19 -15.40
CA PHE A 60 17.81 -17.07 -15.33
C PHE A 60 17.13 -15.71 -15.62
N ALA A 61 16.19 -15.67 -16.56
CA ALA A 61 15.43 -14.46 -16.86
C ALA A 61 14.48 -14.08 -15.70
N LEU A 62 13.87 -15.05 -15.02
CA LEU A 62 13.06 -14.82 -13.84
C LEU A 62 13.90 -14.28 -12.67
N GLU A 63 15.06 -14.87 -12.42
CA GLU A 63 16.01 -14.38 -11.41
C GLU A 63 16.39 -12.90 -11.63
N ILE A 64 16.72 -12.52 -12.87
CA ILE A 64 17.00 -11.11 -13.22
C ILE A 64 15.78 -10.23 -12.96
N TRP A 65 14.59 -10.72 -13.30
CA TRP A 65 13.35 -9.96 -13.10
C TRP A 65 13.07 -9.71 -11.62
N GLU A 66 13.28 -10.70 -10.75
CA GLU A 66 13.13 -10.58 -9.30
C GLU A 66 14.09 -9.52 -8.72
N TYR A 67 15.36 -9.48 -9.17
CA TYR A 67 16.27 -8.39 -8.82
C TYR A 67 15.77 -7.02 -9.27
N VAL A 68 15.23 -6.91 -10.49
CA VAL A 68 14.66 -5.66 -11.01
C VAL A 68 13.51 -5.19 -10.13
N VAL A 69 12.62 -6.11 -9.71
CA VAL A 69 11.51 -5.81 -8.81
C VAL A 69 12.00 -5.38 -7.43
N THR A 70 12.94 -6.11 -6.84
CA THR A 70 13.52 -5.78 -5.52
C THR A 70 14.16 -4.39 -5.53
N VAL A 71 14.94 -4.06 -6.56
CA VAL A 71 15.55 -2.73 -6.71
C VAL A 71 14.48 -1.66 -6.93
N SER A 72 13.47 -1.92 -7.77
CA SER A 72 12.41 -0.94 -8.03
C SER A 72 11.59 -0.65 -6.77
N MET A 73 11.33 -1.64 -5.92
CA MET A 73 10.65 -1.45 -4.64
C MET A 73 11.45 -0.55 -3.69
N VAL A 74 12.77 -0.72 -3.60
CA VAL A 74 13.64 0.14 -2.79
C VAL A 74 13.60 1.58 -3.30
N ILE A 75 13.75 1.77 -4.61
CA ILE A 75 13.68 3.11 -5.25
C ILE A 75 12.30 3.74 -5.02
N ALA A 76 11.22 2.96 -5.15
CA ALA A 76 9.86 3.41 -4.91
C ALA A 76 9.69 3.95 -3.48
N LEU A 77 10.23 3.24 -2.48
CA LEU A 77 10.15 3.65 -1.08
C LEU A 77 10.97 4.92 -0.80
N VAL A 78 12.18 5.03 -1.36
CA VAL A 78 13.08 6.17 -1.14
C VAL A 78 12.58 7.44 -1.82
N HIS A 79 12.11 7.33 -3.06
CA HIS A 79 11.66 8.47 -3.85
C HIS A 79 10.16 8.78 -3.69
N GLU A 80 9.42 7.92 -2.98
CA GLU A 80 7.96 8.00 -2.81
C GLU A 80 7.24 8.16 -4.17
N ASN A 81 7.72 7.44 -5.18
CA ASN A 81 7.22 7.54 -6.55
C ASN A 81 6.47 6.25 -6.92
N SER A 82 5.20 6.41 -7.27
CA SER A 82 4.28 5.32 -7.60
C SER A 82 4.67 4.54 -8.85
N LEU A 83 5.38 5.15 -9.80
CA LEU A 83 5.78 4.49 -11.05
C LEU A 83 6.71 3.28 -10.81
N PHE A 84 7.57 3.36 -9.80
CA PHE A 84 8.51 2.27 -9.47
C PHE A 84 7.84 1.09 -8.76
N LEU A 85 6.55 1.19 -8.39
CA LEU A 85 5.78 0.03 -7.90
C LEU A 85 5.22 -0.85 -9.02
N PHE A 86 5.21 -0.40 -10.28
CA PHE A 86 4.61 -1.19 -11.36
C PHE A 86 5.24 -2.59 -11.54
N PRO A 87 6.58 -2.75 -11.50
CA PRO A 87 7.19 -4.08 -11.59
C PRO A 87 6.69 -5.02 -10.49
N TYR A 88 6.69 -4.56 -9.24
CA TYR A 88 6.17 -5.32 -8.09
C TYR A 88 4.69 -5.67 -8.21
N ILE A 89 3.85 -4.70 -8.58
CA ILE A 89 2.40 -4.93 -8.73
C ILE A 89 2.14 -5.93 -9.87
N GLY A 90 2.86 -5.81 -10.98
CA GLY A 90 2.76 -6.71 -12.12
C GLY A 90 3.15 -8.14 -11.76
N GLU A 91 4.29 -8.31 -11.08
CA GLU A 91 4.75 -9.61 -10.60
C GLU A 91 3.74 -10.24 -9.63
N MET A 92 3.34 -9.50 -8.60
CA MET A 92 2.37 -9.99 -7.61
C MET A 92 1.01 -10.33 -8.25
N PHE A 93 0.59 -9.62 -9.29
CA PHE A 93 -0.62 -9.95 -10.04
C PHE A 93 -0.50 -11.30 -10.75
N VAL A 94 0.66 -11.57 -11.38
CA VAL A 94 0.94 -12.88 -12.00
C VAL A 94 0.97 -13.97 -10.94
N VAL A 95 1.67 -13.77 -9.82
CA VAL A 95 1.74 -14.73 -8.70
C VAL A 95 0.35 -15.06 -8.16
N VAL A 96 -0.46 -14.04 -7.85
CA VAL A 96 -1.83 -14.25 -7.35
C VAL A 96 -2.69 -15.00 -8.37
N THR A 97 -2.57 -14.68 -9.66
CA THR A 97 -3.30 -15.36 -10.74
C THR A 97 -2.90 -16.84 -10.83
N MET A 98 -1.60 -17.15 -10.79
CA MET A 98 -1.09 -18.52 -10.80
C MET A 98 -1.55 -19.32 -9.57
N MET A 99 -1.49 -18.71 -8.39
CA MET A 99 -1.97 -19.32 -7.14
C MET A 99 -3.48 -19.57 -7.17
N LEU A 100 -4.27 -18.69 -7.78
CA LEU A 100 -5.71 -18.87 -7.95
C LEU A 100 -6.03 -20.03 -8.91
N ILE A 101 -5.30 -20.13 -10.03
CA ILE A 101 -5.41 -21.26 -10.97
C ILE A 101 -5.10 -22.58 -10.24
N MET A 102 -3.99 -22.62 -9.49
CA MET A 102 -3.61 -23.79 -8.69
C MET A 102 -4.69 -24.15 -7.67
N LEU A 103 -5.28 -23.17 -6.99
CA LEU A 103 -6.35 -23.38 -6.02
C LEU A 103 -7.60 -23.98 -6.69
N PHE A 104 -8.00 -23.47 -7.86
CA PHE A 104 -9.10 -24.05 -8.63
C PHE A 104 -8.80 -25.48 -9.10
N GLN A 105 -7.57 -25.75 -9.54
CA GLN A 105 -7.14 -27.10 -9.89
C GLN A 105 -7.21 -28.06 -8.69
N LEU A 106 -6.78 -27.63 -7.51
CA LEU A 106 -6.86 -28.43 -6.28
C LEU A 106 -8.30 -28.66 -5.85
N LEU A 107 -9.18 -27.65 -5.93
CA LEU A 107 -10.60 -27.80 -5.68
C LEU A 107 -11.24 -28.79 -6.67
N PHE A 108 -10.86 -28.73 -7.95
CA PHE A 108 -11.29 -29.71 -8.94
C PHE A 108 -10.81 -31.12 -8.58
N CYS A 109 -9.55 -31.28 -8.15
CA CYS A 109 -9.01 -32.57 -7.71
C CYS A 109 -9.70 -33.12 -6.46
N MET A 110 -10.25 -32.26 -5.58
CA MET A 110 -11.07 -32.68 -4.44
C MET A 110 -12.42 -33.26 -4.89
N ILE A 111 -13.02 -32.72 -5.95
CA ILE A 111 -14.31 -33.19 -6.49
C ILE A 111 -14.13 -34.42 -7.39
N SER A 112 -13.06 -34.42 -8.21
CA SER A 112 -12.72 -35.48 -9.15
C SER A 112 -11.32 -36.04 -8.86
N PRO A 113 -11.20 -36.90 -7.81
CA PRO A 113 -9.92 -37.46 -7.39
C PRO A 113 -9.33 -38.44 -8.41
N TYR A 114 -10.12 -38.94 -9.38
CA TYR A 114 -9.66 -39.84 -10.44
C TYR A 114 -9.22 -39.12 -11.73
N SER A 115 -9.13 -37.78 -11.71
CA SER A 115 -8.63 -37.03 -12.86
C SER A 115 -7.12 -37.22 -13.05
N SER A 116 -6.65 -37.17 -14.30
CA SER A 116 -5.21 -37.23 -14.63
C SER A 116 -4.41 -36.10 -13.96
N THR A 117 -5.02 -34.95 -13.73
CA THR A 117 -4.44 -33.84 -12.95
C THR A 117 -4.22 -34.22 -11.49
N ALA A 118 -5.15 -34.95 -10.88
CA ALA A 118 -4.99 -35.43 -9.51
C ALA A 118 -3.89 -36.50 -9.41
N GLU A 119 -3.60 -37.26 -10.45
CA GLU A 119 -2.53 -38.28 -10.44
C GLU A 119 -1.13 -37.66 -10.40
N GLN A 120 -0.94 -36.46 -10.95
CA GLN A 120 0.33 -35.72 -10.90
C GLN A 120 0.78 -35.43 -9.46
N PHE A 121 -0.15 -35.31 -8.51
CA PHE A 121 0.15 -35.10 -7.10
C PHE A 121 0.47 -36.39 -6.33
N PHE A 122 0.22 -37.57 -6.91
CA PHE A 122 0.38 -38.88 -6.26
C PHE A 122 1.16 -39.85 -7.16
N ILE A 123 2.45 -39.60 -7.30
CA ILE A 123 3.38 -40.37 -8.16
C ILE A 123 3.45 -41.86 -7.75
N ASP A 124 3.23 -42.20 -6.48
CA ASP A 124 3.47 -43.57 -5.99
C ASP A 124 2.31 -44.55 -6.12
N GLY A 125 1.10 -44.13 -6.55
CA GLY A 125 -0.05 -45.03 -6.81
C GLY A 125 -0.56 -45.90 -5.65
N ARG A 126 0.11 -45.93 -4.49
CA ARG A 126 -0.15 -46.81 -3.33
C ARG A 126 -0.85 -46.10 -2.17
N TYR A 127 -1.78 -45.20 -2.46
CA TYR A 127 -2.52 -44.48 -1.43
C TYR A 127 -3.97 -44.96 -1.36
N THR A 128 -4.48 -45.20 -0.15
CA THR A 128 -5.92 -45.41 0.03
C THR A 128 -6.67 -44.09 -0.21
N LEU A 129 -7.94 -44.15 -0.62
CA LEU A 129 -8.75 -42.95 -0.90
C LEU A 129 -8.71 -41.94 0.25
N LEU A 130 -8.83 -42.43 1.49
CA LEU A 130 -8.82 -41.61 2.69
C LEU A 130 -7.45 -40.95 2.95
N GLN A 131 -6.34 -41.61 2.60
CA GLN A 131 -5.01 -41.00 2.67
C GLN A 131 -4.80 -39.93 1.58
N ARG A 132 -5.36 -40.16 0.39
CA ARG A 132 -5.30 -39.23 -0.73
C ARG A 132 -6.05 -37.94 -0.42
N GLU A 133 -7.28 -38.06 0.08
CA GLU A 133 -8.11 -36.93 0.50
C GLU A 133 -7.44 -36.12 1.62
N LYS A 134 -6.86 -36.78 2.63
CA LYS A 134 -6.12 -36.09 3.71
C LYS A 134 -4.92 -35.31 3.19
N LYS A 135 -4.15 -35.88 2.26
CA LYS A 135 -3.00 -35.21 1.64
C LYS A 135 -3.45 -34.03 0.77
N LEU A 136 -4.47 -34.21 -0.07
CA LEU A 136 -5.04 -33.13 -0.89
C LEU A 136 -5.58 -31.99 -0.03
N LEU A 137 -6.27 -32.31 1.07
CA LEU A 137 -6.78 -31.29 1.99
C LEU A 137 -5.64 -30.55 2.70
N ALA A 138 -4.57 -31.24 3.11
CA ALA A 138 -3.39 -30.59 3.67
C ALA A 138 -2.73 -29.65 2.65
N ILE A 139 -2.55 -30.10 1.41
CA ILE A 139 -2.01 -29.26 0.32
C ILE A 139 -2.92 -28.07 0.06
N LEU A 140 -4.23 -28.27 0.01
CA LEU A 140 -5.22 -27.21 -0.19
C LEU A 140 -5.15 -26.16 0.92
N LEU A 141 -5.02 -26.55 2.18
CA LEU A 141 -4.89 -25.62 3.31
C LEU A 141 -3.61 -24.78 3.19
N VAL A 142 -2.49 -25.42 2.87
CA VAL A 142 -1.20 -24.74 2.67
C VAL A 142 -1.29 -23.75 1.52
N VAL A 143 -1.77 -24.20 0.35
CA VAL A 143 -1.92 -23.34 -0.84
C VAL A 143 -2.89 -22.19 -0.57
N THR A 144 -4.02 -22.43 0.08
CA THR A 144 -4.99 -21.38 0.42
C THR A 144 -4.39 -20.34 1.36
N PHE A 145 -3.60 -20.77 2.35
CA PHE A 145 -2.90 -19.85 3.25
C PHE A 145 -1.91 -18.96 2.50
N PHE A 146 -1.06 -19.55 1.63
CA PHE A 146 -0.11 -18.77 0.83
C PHE A 146 -0.80 -17.89 -0.21
N SER A 147 -1.91 -18.33 -0.82
CA SER A 147 -2.74 -17.50 -1.69
C SER A 147 -3.27 -16.27 -0.95
N GLY A 148 -3.74 -16.44 0.29
CA GLY A 148 -4.18 -15.33 1.14
C GLY A 148 -3.06 -14.34 1.44
N LEU A 149 -1.84 -14.83 1.73
CA LEU A 149 -0.66 -13.99 1.92
C LEU A 149 -0.28 -13.22 0.64
N ALA A 150 -0.31 -13.87 -0.52
CA ALA A 150 -0.01 -13.24 -1.80
C ALA A 150 -1.02 -12.12 -2.13
N VAL A 151 -2.32 -12.36 -1.91
CA VAL A 151 -3.36 -11.34 -2.05
C VAL A 151 -3.12 -10.18 -1.08
N TRP A 152 -2.70 -10.47 0.15
CA TRP A 152 -2.37 -9.43 1.12
C TRP A 152 -1.18 -8.58 0.65
N PHE A 153 -0.09 -9.19 0.19
CA PHE A 153 1.06 -8.48 -0.38
C PHE A 153 0.70 -7.61 -1.59
N LEU A 154 -0.13 -8.12 -2.50
CA LEU A 154 -0.65 -7.34 -3.62
C LEU A 154 -1.47 -6.14 -3.14
N ASN A 155 -2.34 -6.35 -2.13
CA ASN A 155 -3.14 -5.28 -1.54
C ASN A 155 -2.27 -4.20 -0.87
N ILE A 156 -1.17 -4.57 -0.19
CA ILE A 156 -0.19 -3.62 0.32
C ILE A 156 0.46 -2.84 -0.83
N GLY A 157 0.82 -3.50 -1.92
CA GLY A 157 1.35 -2.85 -3.13
C GLY A 157 0.43 -1.80 -3.70
N LEU A 158 -0.83 -2.18 -3.95
CA LEU A 158 -1.86 -1.28 -4.49
C LEU A 158 -2.15 -0.12 -3.52
N SER A 159 -2.25 -0.40 -2.21
CA SER A 159 -2.45 0.64 -1.20
C SER A 159 -1.26 1.61 -1.15
N THR A 160 -0.03 1.11 -1.31
CA THR A 160 1.20 1.93 -1.33
C THR A 160 1.24 2.79 -2.58
N TYR A 161 0.83 2.25 -3.73
CA TYR A 161 0.68 2.99 -4.97
C TYR A 161 -0.30 4.17 -4.80
N VAL A 162 -1.49 3.93 -4.26
CA VAL A 162 -2.49 4.99 -3.99
C VAL A 162 -1.95 6.02 -2.98
N TYR A 163 -1.19 5.58 -1.99
CA TYR A 163 -0.56 6.46 -1.02
C TYR A 163 0.50 7.38 -1.64
N PHE A 164 1.41 6.85 -2.45
CA PHE A 164 2.44 7.63 -3.13
C PHE A 164 1.83 8.57 -4.17
N ASP A 165 0.80 8.13 -4.88
CA ASP A 165 0.05 8.98 -5.80
C ASP A 165 -0.62 10.15 -5.05
N TYR A 166 -1.26 9.87 -3.90
CA TYR A 166 -1.81 10.90 -3.03
C TYR A 166 -0.76 11.90 -2.54
N LEU A 167 0.42 11.44 -2.13
CA LEU A 167 1.52 12.30 -1.70
C LEU A 167 2.03 13.18 -2.85
N ALA A 168 2.17 12.63 -4.07
CA ALA A 168 2.57 13.37 -5.25
C ALA A 168 1.56 14.48 -5.58
N HIS A 169 0.27 14.18 -5.55
CA HIS A 169 -0.80 15.16 -5.75
C HIS A 169 -0.80 16.24 -4.66
N LYS A 170 -0.60 15.86 -3.39
CA LYS A 170 -0.50 16.81 -2.26
C LYS A 170 0.72 17.72 -2.39
N ARG A 171 1.85 17.21 -2.86
CA ARG A 171 3.07 17.99 -3.12
C ARG A 171 2.85 18.99 -4.25
N ASN A 172 2.19 18.58 -5.33
CA ASN A 172 1.91 19.43 -6.49
C ASN A 172 0.86 20.52 -6.21
N ARG A 173 -0.04 20.29 -5.25
CA ARG A 173 -1.05 21.27 -4.80
C ARG A 173 -0.53 22.29 -3.78
N ARG A 174 0.62 22.07 -3.15
CA ARG A 174 1.23 23.12 -2.33
C ARG A 174 1.73 24.20 -3.29
N PRO A 175 1.19 25.43 -3.28
CA PRO A 175 1.75 26.49 -4.08
C PRO A 175 3.21 26.62 -3.66
N ARG A 176 4.12 26.36 -4.60
CA ARG A 176 5.53 26.72 -4.47
C ARG A 176 5.49 28.22 -4.19
N ARG A 177 5.63 28.61 -2.92
CA ARG A 177 5.85 30.01 -2.56
C ARG A 177 7.12 30.39 -3.31
N LEU A 178 6.95 31.07 -4.44
CA LEU A 178 8.06 31.69 -5.13
C LEU A 178 8.76 32.60 -4.13
N PRO A 179 10.10 32.63 -4.06
CA PRO A 179 10.82 33.50 -3.13
C PRO A 179 10.65 35.01 -3.40
N GLU A 180 9.77 35.42 -4.32
CA GLU A 180 9.61 36.81 -4.77
C GLU A 180 8.16 37.29 -4.82
N ALA A 181 7.28 36.76 -3.96
CA ALA A 181 6.04 37.48 -3.65
C ALA A 181 6.33 38.41 -2.46
N PRO A 182 6.31 39.75 -2.63
CA PRO A 182 6.52 40.65 -1.51
C PRO A 182 5.45 40.36 -0.45
N ALA A 183 5.90 40.28 0.80
CA ALA A 183 5.06 40.01 1.96
C ALA A 183 3.81 40.89 1.90
N GLN A 184 2.64 40.29 1.69
CA GLN A 184 1.38 40.95 2.02
C GLN A 184 1.39 41.12 3.54
N GLY A 185 1.67 42.37 3.94
CA GLY A 185 1.77 42.79 5.32
C GLY A 185 0.57 42.31 6.10
N LEU A 186 0.87 41.65 7.22
CA LEU A 186 -0.08 41.45 8.29
C LEU A 186 -0.73 42.79 8.62
N VAL A 187 -2.06 42.78 8.58
CA VAL A 187 -2.93 43.81 9.13
C VAL A 187 -2.49 44.09 10.56
N GLN A 188 -1.83 45.23 10.77
CA GLN A 188 -1.83 45.92 12.06
C GLN A 188 -2.76 47.11 11.92
N GLN A 189 -4.04 46.87 12.21
CA GLN A 189 -5.00 47.93 12.50
C GLN A 189 -4.59 48.54 13.84
N ASP A 190 -4.11 49.79 13.83
CA ASP A 190 -4.59 50.81 14.74
C ASP A 190 -4.06 52.22 14.37
N ALA A 191 -4.95 53.20 14.58
CA ALA A 191 -4.76 54.65 14.52
C ALA A 191 -4.88 55.40 13.16
N LEU A 192 -6.15 55.72 12.83
CA LEU A 192 -6.67 57.03 12.36
C LEU A 192 -6.02 57.77 11.18
N ALA A 193 -6.76 57.91 10.07
CA ALA A 193 -7.52 59.12 9.72
C ALA A 193 -8.19 59.00 8.32
N SER A 194 -9.27 59.76 8.16
CA SER A 194 -10.31 59.72 7.12
C SER A 194 -9.86 59.95 5.66
N SER A 195 -10.65 59.37 4.75
CA SER A 195 -11.03 59.87 3.42
C SER A 195 -10.32 59.29 2.20
N ALA A 196 -10.97 58.36 1.53
CA ALA A 196 -11.37 58.52 0.13
C ALA A 196 -12.31 57.37 -0.28
N VAL A 197 -13.42 57.75 -0.90
CA VAL A 197 -14.47 56.89 -1.47
C VAL A 197 -13.87 55.77 -2.33
N ALA A 198 -13.88 54.54 -1.82
CA ALA A 198 -13.69 53.34 -2.62
C ALA A 198 -15.07 52.68 -2.78
N VAL A 199 -15.66 52.87 -3.96
CA VAL A 199 -16.88 52.17 -4.39
C VAL A 199 -16.62 50.67 -4.26
N SER A 200 -17.27 50.03 -3.28
CA SER A 200 -17.21 48.58 -3.10
C SER A 200 -18.03 47.92 -4.20
N ILE A 201 -17.38 47.57 -5.32
CA ILE A 201 -17.96 46.61 -6.26
C ILE A 201 -17.81 45.23 -5.61
N SER A 202 -18.76 44.89 -4.74
CA SER A 202 -18.87 43.56 -4.16
C SER A 202 -19.45 42.63 -5.23
N PHE A 203 -18.62 41.74 -5.77
CA PHE A 203 -19.13 40.58 -6.50
C PHE A 203 -19.83 39.64 -5.50
N PRO A 204 -21.07 39.21 -5.74
CA PRO A 204 -21.72 38.19 -4.92
C PRO A 204 -20.94 36.89 -5.06
N ASN A 205 -20.43 36.35 -3.95
CA ASN A 205 -19.87 35.00 -3.92
C ASN A 205 -21.05 34.00 -3.86
N PRO A 206 -21.29 33.20 -4.90
CA PRO A 206 -22.45 32.31 -4.97
C PRO A 206 -22.35 31.10 -4.02
N ASN A 207 -21.21 30.88 -3.36
CA ASN A 207 -21.01 29.73 -2.47
C ASN A 207 -21.61 29.91 -1.06
N PHE A 208 -22.26 31.05 -0.76
CA PHE A 208 -22.85 31.32 0.57
C PHE A 208 -24.37 31.52 0.54
N ALA A 209 -25.02 31.28 -0.60
CA ALA A 209 -26.46 31.46 -0.73
C ALA A 209 -27.16 30.14 -1.04
N THR A 210 -27.11 29.17 -0.12
CA THR A 210 -28.23 28.28 0.23
C THR A 210 -27.82 27.30 1.33
N ASN A 211 -28.71 27.18 2.33
CA ASN A 211 -28.70 26.27 3.48
C ASN A 211 -27.92 26.73 4.71
N SER A 212 -28.46 27.79 5.31
CA SER A 212 -28.81 27.78 6.74
C SER A 212 -29.56 26.51 7.13
N ASP A 213 -29.27 26.05 8.36
CA ASP A 213 -29.83 24.95 9.12
C ASP A 213 -29.22 23.55 8.90
N GLU A 214 -28.86 22.96 10.04
CA GLU A 214 -28.37 21.60 10.31
C GLU A 214 -26.83 21.44 10.44
N ASP A 215 -26.44 21.21 11.70
CA ASP A 215 -25.24 20.51 12.19
C ASP A 215 -24.02 21.33 12.68
N ASP A 216 -24.25 22.21 13.66
CA ASP A 216 -23.20 22.65 14.61
C ASP A 216 -23.65 22.45 16.08
N GLU A 217 -23.97 21.21 16.46
CA GLU A 217 -24.12 20.78 17.87
C GLU A 217 -23.04 19.75 18.25
N VAL A 218 -21.76 20.11 18.34
CA VAL A 218 -20.75 19.18 18.92
C VAL A 218 -19.79 19.81 19.92
N PHE A 219 -19.70 21.14 20.06
CA PHE A 219 -18.71 21.72 20.98
C PHE A 219 -19.24 22.87 21.85
N ALA A 220 -20.18 22.56 22.74
CA ALA A 220 -20.46 23.37 23.92
C ALA A 220 -20.69 22.49 25.15
N LYS A 221 -19.62 22.02 25.79
CA LYS A 221 -19.68 21.54 27.18
C LYS A 221 -18.36 21.81 27.89
N GLY A 222 -18.37 22.82 28.77
CA GLY A 222 -17.29 23.05 29.72
C GLY A 222 -16.90 24.51 29.96
N ALA A 223 -17.86 25.42 30.12
CA ALA A 223 -17.56 26.73 30.73
C ALA A 223 -17.80 26.65 32.25
N PRO A 224 -16.78 26.88 33.10
CA PRO A 224 -16.98 27.04 34.54
C PRO A 224 -17.59 28.41 34.88
N PRO A 225 -18.42 28.52 35.94
CA PRO A 225 -19.15 29.75 36.26
C PRO A 225 -18.24 30.87 36.81
N PRO A 226 -18.63 32.14 36.65
CA PRO A 226 -17.84 33.29 37.09
C PRO A 226 -17.81 33.44 38.62
N PRO A 227 -16.72 34.00 39.20
CA PRO A 227 -16.66 34.31 40.63
C PRO A 227 -17.54 35.51 40.99
N ALA A 228 -18.23 35.40 42.12
CA ALA A 228 -19.05 36.45 42.72
C ALA A 228 -18.18 37.62 43.17
N ALA A 229 -18.63 38.83 42.85
CA ALA A 229 -18.07 40.07 43.39
C ALA A 229 -18.63 40.35 44.78
N VAL A 230 -17.74 40.63 45.74
CA VAL A 230 -17.95 41.48 46.93
C VAL A 230 -16.72 42.34 47.07
#